data_AF-A0A2M7V8X3-F1
#
_entry.id   AF-A0A2M7V8X3-F1
#
_cell.length_a   1.000
_cell.length_b   1.000
_cell.length_c   1.000
_cell.angle_alpha   90.00
_cell.angle_beta   90.00
_cell.angle_gamma   90.00
#
_symmetry.space_group_name_H-M   'P 1'
#
loop_
_entity.id
_entity.type
_entity.pdbx_description
1 polymer ?
#
loop_
_entity_poly.entity_id
_entity_poly.type
_entity_poly.pdbx_seq_one_letter_code
_entity_poly.pdbx_strand_id
1 'polypeptide(L)'
;MRKETIKKLKDHSKKDFSYSLNETGDYRDTWRIFRIMAEFVEGYEFMNSLENEVTVFGSARFKEGEIYYDLARELGSLLAKNEFTTVTGGGPGIMEAANRGSFEAGGESAGLNIQLPFEQRINPYVQKSIAFYYFFTRKVMMTSPAHAFVYFPGGFGTLDEFFEVVNSIELGKMCDIPIILVGREYWEPIVEFLKSKCSTFDQKKKVQIDKWYIVNTPEETINIINKQGTKSLECDLSPMNFHSGQKNIDWKIFRIMAELVSGFEFLTGLVEDVTVLGTRHMDQNNKFYKSAYKIGAMLAEDKYSVVTGGGIGISEAANKGAMEAGGQSLGVGLEVYGSSSMNSYVMKSIMFQFPFTRKLIITAPSKAFIFYPGGFGTLHHLFEVLTLIQTGKMQRVPVILLGREYWQPIHEVIKTIFVHKLETISDEDDELYQIVDSEESTMQIINEFRSK
;
A
#
# COMPACT_ATOMS: atom_id res chain seq x y z
N MET A 1 -13.20 -9.35 27.09
CA MET A 1 -12.03 -10.26 27.12
C MET A 1 -11.11 -9.89 28.29
N ARG A 2 -10.43 -10.88 28.92
CA ARG A 2 -9.51 -10.66 30.05
C ARG A 2 -8.30 -9.82 29.61
N LYS A 3 -7.87 -8.86 30.45
CA LYS A 3 -6.71 -7.96 30.22
C LYS A 3 -5.43 -8.69 29.77
N GLU A 4 -5.28 -9.96 30.11
CA GLU A 4 -4.17 -10.82 29.71
C GLU A 4 -4.13 -11.13 28.21
N THR A 5 -5.28 -11.27 27.54
CA THR A 5 -5.34 -11.50 26.09
C THR A 5 -4.89 -10.27 25.31
N ILE A 6 -5.27 -9.08 25.77
CA ILE A 6 -4.83 -7.79 25.20
C ILE A 6 -3.32 -7.61 25.40
N LYS A 7 -2.78 -8.00 26.56
CA LYS A 7 -1.34 -7.95 26.83
C LYS A 7 -0.57 -8.92 25.91
N LYS A 8 -1.04 -10.16 25.75
CA LYS A 8 -0.44 -11.15 24.83
C LYS A 8 -0.47 -10.70 23.37
N LEU A 9 -1.56 -10.08 22.91
CA LEU A 9 -1.66 -9.52 21.56
C LEU A 9 -0.70 -8.35 21.34
N LYS A 10 -0.55 -7.46 22.33
CA LYS A 10 0.45 -6.38 22.31
C LYS A 10 1.90 -6.90 22.33
N ASP A 11 2.15 -8.00 23.03
CA ASP A 11 3.48 -8.63 23.07
C ASP A 11 3.79 -9.43 21.79
N HIS A 12 2.78 -9.95 21.09
CA HIS A 12 2.95 -10.59 19.76
C HIS A 12 3.07 -9.57 18.63
N SER A 13 2.24 -8.50 18.62
CA SER A 13 2.41 -7.41 17.66
C SER A 13 3.79 -6.77 17.77
N LYS A 14 4.36 -6.76 18.99
CA LYS A 14 5.75 -6.39 19.29
C LYS A 14 6.81 -7.25 18.59
N LYS A 15 6.50 -8.41 18.01
CA LYS A 15 7.46 -9.30 17.34
C LYS A 15 7.30 -9.32 15.82
N ASP A 16 6.19 -8.79 15.29
CA ASP A 16 5.78 -9.09 13.93
C ASP A 16 6.13 -8.04 12.87
N PHE A 17 6.39 -6.81 13.28
CA PHE A 17 6.96 -5.75 12.44
C PHE A 17 7.76 -4.72 13.23
N SER A 18 7.94 -4.98 14.52
CA SER A 18 8.49 -4.04 15.47
C SER A 18 9.67 -4.71 16.16
N TYR A 19 10.78 -4.90 15.46
CA TYR A 19 12.02 -5.01 16.23
C TYR A 19 12.10 -3.75 17.08
N SER A 20 12.18 -3.92 18.40
CA SER A 20 12.63 -2.83 19.28
C SER A 20 13.85 -2.19 18.63
N LEU A 21 13.94 -0.87 18.69
CA LEU A 21 14.97 -0.01 18.08
C LEU A 21 16.44 -0.50 18.25
N ASN A 22 16.72 -1.56 19.01
CA ASN A 22 18.03 -2.14 19.27
C ASN A 22 18.13 -3.69 19.23
N GLU A 23 17.16 -4.44 18.68
CA GLU A 23 17.32 -5.90 18.53
C GLU A 23 17.77 -6.27 17.11
N THR A 24 18.88 -7.00 17.02
CA THR A 24 19.32 -7.69 15.80
C THR A 24 18.28 -8.76 15.48
N GLY A 25 17.23 -8.35 14.77
CA GLY A 25 16.16 -9.25 14.37
C GLY A 25 16.70 -10.38 13.53
N ASP A 26 16.53 -11.62 13.98
CA ASP A 26 16.61 -12.75 13.08
C ASP A 26 15.38 -12.71 12.16
N TYR A 27 15.51 -11.99 11.05
CA TYR A 27 14.47 -11.90 10.02
C TYR A 27 14.11 -13.26 9.42
N ARG A 28 14.91 -14.31 9.70
CA ARG A 28 14.73 -15.68 9.21
C ARG A 28 13.90 -16.53 10.15
N ASP A 29 13.05 -15.93 11.01
CA ASP A 29 12.08 -16.71 11.77
C ASP A 29 11.26 -17.57 10.80
N THR A 30 11.57 -18.86 10.78
CA THR A 30 11.05 -19.80 9.80
C THR A 30 9.53 -19.91 9.95
N TRP A 31 9.01 -19.70 11.17
CA TRP A 31 7.58 -19.66 11.43
C TRP A 31 6.87 -18.47 10.78
N ARG A 32 7.55 -17.31 10.66
CA ARG A 32 6.99 -16.17 9.92
C ARG A 32 6.79 -16.53 8.45
N ILE A 33 7.80 -17.14 7.81
CA ILE A 33 7.70 -17.53 6.40
C ILE A 33 6.58 -18.55 6.23
N PHE A 34 6.52 -19.60 7.07
CA PHE A 34 5.44 -20.59 7.01
C PHE A 34 4.06 -19.97 7.21
N ARG A 35 3.90 -19.01 8.12
CA ARG A 35 2.63 -18.31 8.31
C ARG A 35 2.23 -17.48 7.09
N ILE A 36 3.17 -16.74 6.50
CA ILE A 36 2.93 -15.99 5.27
C ILE A 36 2.49 -16.94 4.15
N MET A 37 3.17 -18.08 4.00
CA MET A 37 2.81 -19.07 2.99
C MET A 37 1.43 -19.69 3.24
N ALA A 38 1.09 -20.01 4.49
CA ALA A 38 -0.24 -20.50 4.86
C ALA A 38 -1.33 -19.47 4.52
N GLU A 39 -1.11 -18.20 4.85
CA GLU A 39 -2.04 -17.12 4.50
C GLU A 39 -2.22 -16.95 2.99
N PHE A 40 -1.16 -17.14 2.20
CA PHE A 40 -1.30 -17.13 0.74
C PHE A 40 -2.11 -18.33 0.24
N VAL A 41 -1.82 -19.54 0.72
CA VAL A 41 -2.55 -20.75 0.31
C VAL A 41 -4.02 -20.66 0.69
N GLU A 42 -4.33 -20.39 1.96
CA GLU A 42 -5.71 -20.24 2.45
C GLU A 42 -6.42 -19.06 1.76
N GLY A 43 -5.71 -17.96 1.54
CA GLY A 43 -6.21 -16.80 0.79
C GLY A 43 -6.60 -17.15 -0.64
N TYR A 44 -5.76 -17.88 -1.36
CA TYR A 44 -6.07 -18.29 -2.74
C TYR A 44 -7.19 -19.32 -2.80
N GLU A 45 -7.24 -20.28 -1.89
CA GLU A 45 -8.37 -21.22 -1.80
C GLU A 45 -9.69 -20.50 -1.52
N PHE A 46 -9.66 -19.50 -0.62
CA PHE A 46 -10.81 -18.66 -0.33
C PHE A 46 -11.27 -17.88 -1.57
N MET A 47 -10.35 -17.20 -2.26
CA MET A 47 -10.69 -16.44 -3.47
C MET A 47 -11.23 -17.34 -4.60
N ASN A 48 -10.67 -18.54 -4.78
CA ASN A 48 -11.18 -19.51 -5.76
C ASN A 48 -12.60 -20.02 -5.47
N SER A 49 -13.13 -19.80 -4.27
CA SER A 49 -14.50 -20.16 -3.91
C SER A 49 -15.54 -19.07 -4.21
N LEU A 50 -15.08 -17.91 -4.72
CA LEU A 50 -15.90 -16.77 -5.09
C LEU A 50 -15.99 -16.68 -6.61
N GLU A 51 -17.07 -16.05 -7.09
CA GLU A 51 -17.29 -15.77 -8.51
C GLU A 51 -17.87 -14.36 -8.65
N ASN A 52 -17.61 -13.71 -9.78
CA ASN A 52 -18.14 -12.39 -10.11
C ASN A 52 -17.84 -11.32 -9.03
N GLU A 53 -16.60 -11.24 -8.58
CA GLU A 53 -16.23 -10.40 -7.45
C GLU A 53 -16.18 -8.92 -7.84
N VAL A 54 -16.73 -8.08 -6.97
CA VAL A 54 -16.49 -6.63 -6.96
C VAL A 54 -15.95 -6.27 -5.58
N THR A 55 -14.75 -5.70 -5.54
CA THR A 55 -14.11 -5.34 -4.29
C THR A 55 -14.43 -3.89 -3.93
N VAL A 56 -14.98 -3.68 -2.74
CA VAL A 56 -15.39 -2.38 -2.22
C VAL A 56 -14.49 -1.97 -1.06
N PHE A 57 -13.87 -0.81 -1.19
CA PHE A 57 -12.98 -0.20 -0.21
C PHE A 57 -13.56 1.11 0.34
N GLY A 58 -13.21 1.46 1.58
CA GLY A 58 -13.59 2.73 2.19
C GLY A 58 -13.32 2.77 3.68
N SER A 59 -13.66 3.90 4.31
CA SER A 59 -13.41 4.11 5.73
C SER A 59 -14.24 3.18 6.63
N ALA A 60 -13.61 2.73 7.72
CA ALA A 60 -14.25 1.98 8.80
C ALA A 60 -15.07 2.89 9.76
N ARG A 61 -15.07 4.21 9.55
CA ARG A 61 -15.61 5.20 10.50
C ARG A 61 -17.01 5.72 10.19
N PHE A 62 -17.48 5.58 8.95
CA PHE A 62 -18.84 6.00 8.57
C PHE A 62 -19.89 5.19 9.32
N LYS A 63 -21.02 5.81 9.68
CA LYS A 63 -22.11 5.16 10.43
C LYS A 63 -23.41 5.12 9.63
N GLU A 64 -24.32 4.25 10.04
CA GLU A 64 -25.68 4.19 9.46
C GLU A 64 -26.37 5.57 9.54
N GLY A 65 -26.95 6.00 8.42
CA GLY A 65 -27.57 7.32 8.25
C GLY A 65 -26.61 8.42 7.75
N GLU A 66 -25.31 8.13 7.64
CA GLU A 66 -24.38 9.01 6.94
C GLU A 66 -24.39 8.70 5.43
N ILE A 67 -24.24 9.74 4.60
CA ILE A 67 -24.40 9.65 3.14
C ILE A 67 -23.60 8.51 2.52
N TYR A 68 -22.31 8.38 2.83
CA TYR A 68 -21.47 7.36 2.21
C TYR A 68 -21.75 5.95 2.72
N TYR A 69 -22.25 5.81 3.94
CA TYR A 69 -22.73 4.52 4.43
C TYR A 69 -23.96 4.06 3.65
N ASP A 70 -24.95 4.96 3.49
CA ASP A 70 -26.18 4.62 2.79
C ASP A 70 -25.94 4.32 1.30
N LEU A 71 -25.08 5.09 0.63
CA LEU A 71 -24.65 4.81 -0.75
C LEU A 71 -23.92 3.47 -0.86
N ALA A 72 -23.05 3.11 0.10
CA ALA A 72 -22.36 1.82 0.08
C ALA A 72 -23.32 0.65 0.28
N ARG A 73 -24.34 0.81 1.14
CA ARG A 73 -25.39 -0.20 1.34
C ARG A 73 -26.26 -0.36 0.10
N GLU A 74 -26.65 0.74 -0.54
CA GLU A 74 -27.38 0.68 -1.80
C GLU A 74 -26.55 0.01 -2.91
N LEU A 75 -25.27 0.34 -3.02
CA LEU A 75 -24.37 -0.34 -3.95
C LEU A 75 -24.30 -1.85 -3.70
N GLY A 76 -24.14 -2.28 -2.44
CA GLY A 76 -24.17 -3.69 -2.09
C GLY A 76 -25.45 -4.40 -2.57
N SER A 77 -26.61 -3.75 -2.40
CA SER A 77 -27.89 -4.29 -2.89
C SER A 77 -27.93 -4.41 -4.41
N LEU A 78 -27.40 -3.42 -5.13
CA LEU A 78 -27.36 -3.46 -6.58
C LEU A 78 -26.36 -4.50 -7.10
N LEU A 79 -25.21 -4.67 -6.45
CA LEU A 79 -24.25 -5.72 -6.78
C LEU A 79 -24.90 -7.10 -6.69
N ALA A 80 -25.59 -7.39 -5.58
CA ALA A 80 -26.34 -8.63 -5.40
C ALA A 80 -27.39 -8.86 -6.50
N LYS A 81 -28.17 -7.83 -6.84
CA LYS A 81 -29.20 -7.91 -7.90
C LYS A 81 -28.62 -8.13 -9.30
N ASN A 82 -27.34 -7.81 -9.50
CA ASN A 82 -26.62 -8.03 -10.76
C ASN A 82 -25.69 -9.25 -10.67
N GLU A 83 -25.91 -10.15 -9.70
CA GLU A 83 -25.17 -11.42 -9.55
C GLU A 83 -23.66 -11.26 -9.29
N PHE A 84 -23.26 -10.12 -8.71
CA PHE A 84 -21.88 -9.90 -8.26
C PHE A 84 -21.71 -10.28 -6.78
N THR A 85 -20.58 -10.93 -6.48
CA THR A 85 -20.14 -11.17 -5.10
C THR A 85 -19.51 -9.90 -4.55
N THR A 86 -20.04 -9.41 -3.42
CA THR A 86 -19.48 -8.22 -2.75
C THR A 86 -18.33 -8.63 -1.85
N VAL A 87 -17.11 -8.18 -2.17
CA VAL A 87 -15.90 -8.44 -1.38
C VAL A 87 -15.47 -7.16 -0.66
N THR A 88 -15.25 -7.24 0.65
CA THR A 88 -14.78 -6.10 1.45
C THR A 88 -13.69 -6.54 2.45
N GLY A 89 -13.18 -5.59 3.24
CA GLY A 89 -12.30 -5.90 4.37
C GLY A 89 -12.99 -6.50 5.61
N GLY A 90 -14.32 -6.66 5.59
CA GLY A 90 -15.10 -7.30 6.66
C GLY A 90 -15.24 -6.50 7.96
N GLY A 91 -14.69 -5.28 8.03
CA GLY A 91 -14.82 -4.38 9.19
C GLY A 91 -16.14 -3.58 9.20
N PRO A 92 -16.26 -2.59 10.11
CA PRO A 92 -17.40 -1.66 10.17
C PRO A 92 -17.34 -0.61 9.04
N GLY A 93 -18.28 0.34 9.05
CA GLY A 93 -18.31 1.46 8.12
C GLY A 93 -18.70 1.07 6.71
N ILE A 94 -17.99 1.58 5.71
CA ILE A 94 -18.29 1.28 4.29
C ILE A 94 -18.29 -0.22 4.01
N MET A 95 -17.35 -0.95 4.62
CA MET A 95 -17.26 -2.40 4.47
C MET A 95 -18.54 -3.09 4.96
N GLU A 96 -19.00 -2.74 6.16
CA GLU A 96 -20.26 -3.24 6.73
C GLU A 96 -21.46 -2.85 5.88
N ALA A 97 -21.54 -1.59 5.44
CA ALA A 97 -22.62 -1.11 4.60
C ALA A 97 -22.75 -1.92 3.30
N ALA A 98 -21.64 -2.08 2.57
CA ALA A 98 -21.63 -2.86 1.33
C ALA A 98 -21.98 -4.34 1.56
N ASN A 99 -21.40 -4.96 2.58
CA ASN A 99 -21.75 -6.35 2.95
C ASN A 99 -23.24 -6.48 3.31
N ARG A 100 -23.77 -5.54 4.10
CA ARG A 100 -25.18 -5.48 4.52
C ARG A 100 -26.10 -5.35 3.33
N GLY A 101 -25.81 -4.44 2.41
CA GLY A 101 -26.57 -4.24 1.19
C GLY A 101 -26.70 -5.51 0.37
N SER A 102 -25.58 -6.19 0.15
CA SER A 102 -25.54 -7.46 -0.59
C SER A 102 -26.33 -8.54 0.12
N PHE A 103 -26.09 -8.72 1.42
CA PHE A 103 -26.74 -9.73 2.25
C PHE A 103 -28.26 -9.55 2.30
N GLU A 104 -28.76 -8.33 2.55
CA GLU A 104 -30.19 -8.03 2.62
C GLU A 104 -30.91 -8.23 1.27
N ALA A 105 -30.17 -8.11 0.17
CA ALA A 105 -30.67 -8.38 -1.18
C ALA A 105 -30.53 -9.85 -1.61
N GLY A 106 -29.99 -10.73 -0.75
CA GLY A 106 -29.81 -12.15 -1.02
C GLY A 106 -28.58 -12.49 -1.88
N GLY A 107 -27.64 -11.56 -2.04
CA GLY A 107 -26.38 -11.79 -2.75
C GLY A 107 -25.29 -12.39 -1.86
N GLU A 108 -24.16 -12.77 -2.49
CA GLU A 108 -22.98 -13.23 -1.77
C GLU A 108 -22.19 -12.05 -1.17
N SER A 109 -21.78 -12.23 0.08
CA SER A 109 -21.04 -11.23 0.87
C SER A 109 -19.81 -11.86 1.52
N ALA A 110 -18.63 -11.38 1.12
CA ALA A 110 -17.33 -11.86 1.59
C ALA A 110 -16.54 -10.78 2.34
N GLY A 111 -15.78 -11.20 3.36
CA GLY A 111 -14.96 -10.32 4.20
C GLY A 111 -13.56 -10.86 4.43
N LEU A 112 -12.55 -10.09 4.02
CA LEU A 112 -11.13 -10.40 4.24
C LEU A 112 -10.61 -9.55 5.40
N ASN A 113 -10.65 -10.10 6.62
CA ASN A 113 -10.35 -9.36 7.83
C ASN A 113 -8.84 -9.35 8.16
N ILE A 114 -8.40 -8.40 8.98
CA ILE A 114 -7.01 -8.30 9.48
C ILE A 114 -7.00 -8.43 11.01
N GLN A 115 -6.08 -9.22 11.53
CA GLN A 115 -5.88 -9.36 12.98
C GLN A 115 -5.13 -8.11 13.49
N LEU A 116 -5.86 -7.21 14.14
CA LEU A 116 -5.29 -6.03 14.80
C LEU A 116 -5.03 -6.27 16.30
N PRO A 117 -4.13 -5.48 16.93
CA PRO A 117 -3.90 -5.55 18.38
C PRO A 117 -5.15 -5.19 19.21
N PHE A 118 -6.09 -4.45 18.61
CA PHE A 118 -7.41 -4.14 19.13
C PHE A 118 -8.47 -4.96 18.39
N GLU A 119 -9.59 -5.26 19.07
CA GLU A 119 -10.62 -6.18 18.57
C GLU A 119 -11.28 -5.61 17.29
N GLN A 120 -10.88 -6.08 16.11
CA GLN A 120 -11.62 -5.85 14.87
C GLN A 120 -12.67 -6.95 14.73
N ARG A 121 -13.94 -6.57 14.91
CA ARG A 121 -15.07 -7.49 14.75
C ARG A 121 -15.42 -7.60 13.28
N ILE A 122 -15.62 -8.84 12.83
CA ILE A 122 -16.25 -9.11 11.54
C ILE A 122 -17.69 -8.59 11.63
N ASN A 123 -18.12 -7.80 10.66
CA ASN A 123 -19.49 -7.31 10.63
C ASN A 123 -20.49 -8.47 10.41
N PRO A 124 -21.73 -8.38 10.93
CA PRO A 124 -22.66 -9.51 10.97
C PRO A 124 -23.25 -9.90 9.60
N TYR A 125 -22.94 -9.15 8.54
CA TYR A 125 -23.47 -9.34 7.19
C TYR A 125 -22.48 -10.04 6.25
N VAL A 126 -21.31 -10.41 6.75
CA VAL A 126 -20.36 -11.26 6.03
C VAL A 126 -20.82 -12.72 6.14
N GLN A 127 -20.97 -13.39 5.00
CA GLN A 127 -21.33 -14.81 4.93
C GLN A 127 -20.10 -15.71 4.81
N LYS A 128 -19.12 -15.30 4.01
CA LYS A 128 -17.83 -16.00 3.82
C LYS A 128 -16.71 -15.10 4.34
N SER A 129 -15.86 -15.61 5.23
CA SER A 129 -14.76 -14.80 5.78
C SER A 129 -13.46 -15.56 5.88
N ILE A 130 -12.36 -14.84 5.69
CA ILE A 130 -11.00 -15.28 6.01
C ILE A 130 -10.30 -14.16 6.79
N ALA A 131 -9.37 -14.53 7.68
CA ALA A 131 -8.64 -13.59 8.51
C ALA A 131 -7.14 -13.71 8.29
N PHE A 132 -6.49 -12.58 8.05
CA PHE A 132 -5.05 -12.48 7.83
C PHE A 132 -4.35 -11.89 9.03
N TYR A 133 -3.07 -12.19 9.19
CA TYR A 133 -2.22 -11.55 10.17
C TYR A 133 -1.41 -10.39 9.59
N TYR A 134 -0.91 -10.59 8.37
CA TYR A 134 -0.12 -9.62 7.65
C TYR A 134 -1.00 -8.77 6.73
N PHE A 135 -0.78 -7.45 6.71
CA PHE A 135 -1.54 -6.56 5.82
C PHE A 135 -1.27 -6.89 4.35
N PHE A 136 -0.03 -7.20 3.98
CA PHE A 136 0.32 -7.39 2.57
C PHE A 136 -0.32 -8.67 1.97
N THR A 137 -0.42 -9.78 2.72
CA THR A 137 -1.08 -11.01 2.27
C THR A 137 -2.57 -10.75 2.03
N ARG A 138 -3.23 -10.07 2.99
CA ARG A 138 -4.60 -9.60 2.84
C ARG A 138 -4.79 -8.72 1.61
N LYS A 139 -3.94 -7.69 1.44
CA LYS A 139 -4.02 -6.77 0.30
C LYS A 139 -3.91 -7.52 -1.02
N VAL A 140 -2.98 -8.48 -1.13
CA VAL A 140 -2.87 -9.33 -2.33
C VAL A 140 -4.19 -10.02 -2.66
N MET A 141 -4.87 -10.60 -1.66
CA MET A 141 -6.17 -11.25 -1.88
C MET A 141 -7.29 -10.26 -2.22
N MET A 142 -7.26 -9.05 -1.65
CA MET A 142 -8.20 -7.98 -2.00
C MET A 142 -7.97 -7.38 -3.38
N THR A 143 -6.79 -7.63 -3.98
CA THR A 143 -6.45 -7.26 -5.36
C THR A 143 -6.60 -8.41 -6.35
N SER A 144 -7.08 -9.57 -5.90
CA SER A 144 -7.39 -10.75 -6.73
C SER A 144 -8.48 -10.41 -7.77
N PRO A 145 -8.61 -11.15 -8.91
CA PRO A 145 -9.45 -10.79 -10.03
C PRO A 145 -10.84 -10.34 -9.59
N ALA A 146 -11.10 -9.07 -9.85
CA ALA A 146 -12.38 -8.44 -9.62
C ALA A 146 -12.85 -7.85 -10.94
N HIS A 147 -14.17 -7.80 -11.12
CA HIS A 147 -14.81 -7.12 -12.24
C HIS A 147 -14.68 -5.60 -12.11
N ALA A 148 -14.51 -5.10 -10.89
CA ALA A 148 -14.27 -3.70 -10.58
C ALA A 148 -13.67 -3.53 -9.19
N PHE A 149 -12.93 -2.43 -9.04
CA PHE A 149 -12.54 -1.90 -7.74
C PHE A 149 -13.29 -0.61 -7.47
N VAL A 150 -14.09 -0.60 -6.41
CA VAL A 150 -14.90 0.55 -6.01
C VAL A 150 -14.34 1.15 -4.73
N TYR A 151 -14.01 2.44 -4.77
CA TYR A 151 -13.43 3.16 -3.64
C TYR A 151 -14.35 4.27 -3.17
N PHE A 152 -14.85 4.14 -1.95
CA PHE A 152 -15.51 5.19 -1.21
C PHE A 152 -14.48 6.06 -0.47
N PRO A 153 -14.91 7.21 0.09
CA PRO A 153 -14.04 8.04 0.92
C PRO A 153 -13.42 7.25 2.08
N GLY A 154 -12.19 7.58 2.40
CA GLY A 154 -11.30 6.74 3.18
C GLY A 154 -10.23 7.50 3.93
N GLY A 155 -9.45 6.78 4.73
CA GLY A 155 -8.24 7.29 5.37
C GLY A 155 -6.97 6.82 4.65
N PHE A 156 -5.85 6.75 5.37
CA PHE A 156 -4.58 6.26 4.82
C PHE A 156 -4.67 4.82 4.32
N GLY A 157 -5.38 3.93 5.01
CA GLY A 157 -5.54 2.53 4.57
C GLY A 157 -6.26 2.41 3.23
N THR A 158 -7.30 3.22 2.99
CA THR A 158 -8.00 3.23 1.70
C THR A 158 -7.12 3.77 0.58
N LEU A 159 -6.26 4.76 0.87
CA LEU A 159 -5.28 5.25 -0.10
C LEU A 159 -4.17 4.23 -0.37
N ASP A 160 -3.69 3.50 0.64
CA ASP A 160 -2.76 2.38 0.47
C ASP A 160 -3.35 1.33 -0.50
N GLU A 161 -4.58 0.87 -0.23
CA GLU A 161 -5.29 -0.09 -1.08
C GLU A 161 -5.53 0.45 -2.51
N PHE A 162 -5.92 1.73 -2.64
CA PHE A 162 -6.06 2.39 -3.94
C PHE A 162 -4.75 2.42 -4.72
N PHE A 163 -3.66 2.86 -4.09
CA PHE A 163 -2.37 2.95 -4.76
C PHE A 163 -1.77 1.57 -5.07
N GLU A 164 -2.13 0.51 -4.35
CA GLU A 164 -1.79 -0.88 -4.70
C GLU A 164 -2.35 -1.28 -6.05
N VAL A 165 -3.65 -1.06 -6.27
CA VAL A 165 -4.32 -1.39 -7.54
C VAL A 165 -3.76 -0.56 -8.69
N VAL A 166 -3.74 0.78 -8.56
CA VAL A 166 -3.35 1.63 -9.70
C VAL A 166 -1.88 1.46 -10.08
N ASN A 167 -1.00 1.27 -9.10
CA ASN A 167 0.41 0.98 -9.34
C ASN A 167 0.60 -0.41 -9.97
N SER A 168 -0.18 -1.42 -9.55
CA SER A 168 -0.11 -2.75 -10.16
C SER A 168 -0.55 -2.74 -11.62
N ILE A 169 -1.59 -1.98 -11.96
CA ILE A 169 -2.01 -1.74 -13.35
C ILE A 169 -0.92 -0.98 -14.12
N GLU A 170 -0.33 0.07 -13.54
CA GLU A 170 0.75 0.86 -14.18
C GLU A 170 1.96 -0.03 -14.53
N LEU A 171 2.30 -0.97 -13.63
CA LEU A 171 3.42 -1.88 -13.79
C LEU A 171 3.13 -3.07 -14.71
N GLY A 172 1.90 -3.19 -15.22
CA GLY A 172 1.45 -4.36 -15.99
C GLY A 172 1.40 -5.65 -15.17
N LYS A 173 1.32 -5.54 -13.84
CA LYS A 173 1.21 -6.66 -12.90
C LYS A 173 -0.25 -6.98 -12.55
N MET A 174 -1.19 -6.16 -13.01
CA MET A 174 -2.63 -6.36 -12.91
C MET A 174 -3.27 -5.95 -14.24
N CYS A 175 -4.41 -6.57 -14.55
CA CYS A 175 -5.21 -6.29 -15.74
C CYS A 175 -5.84 -4.90 -15.65
N ASP A 176 -6.17 -4.31 -16.80
CA ASP A 176 -6.85 -3.01 -16.84
C ASP A 176 -8.32 -3.18 -16.41
N ILE A 177 -8.55 -3.13 -15.09
CA ILE A 177 -9.84 -3.30 -14.42
C ILE A 177 -10.40 -1.91 -14.07
N PRO A 178 -11.72 -1.68 -14.20
CA PRO A 178 -12.32 -0.40 -13.91
C PRO A 178 -12.14 -0.03 -12.44
N ILE A 179 -11.58 1.16 -12.25
CA ILE A 179 -11.44 1.83 -10.96
C ILE A 179 -12.54 2.87 -10.87
N ILE A 180 -13.43 2.69 -9.89
CA ILE A 180 -14.60 3.54 -9.68
C ILE A 180 -14.44 4.25 -8.33
N LEU A 181 -14.46 5.57 -8.36
CA LEU A 181 -14.21 6.47 -7.25
C LEU A 181 -15.53 7.14 -6.87
N VAL A 182 -16.15 6.67 -5.78
CA VAL A 182 -17.45 7.16 -5.31
C VAL A 182 -17.25 8.38 -4.40
N GLY A 183 -17.93 9.48 -4.70
CA GLY A 183 -17.85 10.73 -3.96
C GLY A 183 -16.88 11.71 -4.61
N ARG A 184 -17.38 12.47 -5.61
CA ARG A 184 -16.59 13.48 -6.35
C ARG A 184 -15.86 14.45 -5.43
N GLU A 185 -16.54 14.96 -4.41
CA GLU A 185 -15.98 15.93 -3.49
C GLU A 185 -14.71 15.44 -2.76
N TYR A 186 -14.62 14.13 -2.49
CA TYR A 186 -13.44 13.52 -1.89
C TYR A 186 -12.35 13.24 -2.93
N TRP A 187 -12.72 12.66 -4.08
CA TRP A 187 -11.76 12.14 -5.06
C TRP A 187 -11.23 13.19 -6.05
N GLU A 188 -12.01 14.21 -6.40
CA GLU A 188 -11.60 15.22 -7.38
C GLU A 188 -10.34 15.98 -6.95
N PRO A 189 -10.20 16.47 -5.70
CA PRO A 189 -8.98 17.13 -5.25
C PRO A 189 -7.74 16.21 -5.28
N ILE A 190 -7.92 14.92 -4.95
CA ILE A 190 -6.84 13.93 -5.01
C ILE A 190 -6.43 13.70 -6.47
N VAL A 191 -7.40 13.51 -7.37
CA VAL A 191 -7.16 13.32 -8.80
C VAL A 191 -6.52 14.57 -9.41
N GLU A 192 -6.94 15.76 -9.01
CA GLU A 192 -6.32 17.02 -9.44
C GLU A 192 -4.86 17.12 -8.98
N PHE A 193 -4.54 16.76 -7.75
CA PHE A 193 -3.16 16.63 -7.28
C PHE A 193 -2.36 15.64 -8.14
N LEU A 194 -2.92 14.46 -8.44
CA LEU A 194 -2.23 13.45 -9.27
C LEU A 194 -1.99 13.94 -10.71
N LYS A 195 -2.95 14.66 -11.31
CA LYS A 195 -2.81 15.25 -12.65
C LYS A 195 -1.83 16.42 -12.67
N SER A 196 -1.86 17.28 -11.65
CA SER A 196 -1.05 18.50 -11.59
C SER A 196 0.39 18.27 -11.13
N LYS A 197 0.64 17.33 -10.21
CA LYS A 197 1.95 17.09 -9.61
C LYS A 197 2.57 15.78 -10.07
N CYS A 198 1.86 14.65 -9.93
CA CYS A 198 2.43 13.33 -10.25
C CYS A 198 2.67 13.14 -11.76
N SER A 199 1.77 13.64 -12.60
CA SER A 199 1.88 13.51 -14.06
C SER A 199 2.96 14.39 -14.69
N THR A 200 3.56 15.32 -13.93
CA THR A 200 4.68 16.14 -14.43
C THR A 200 5.93 15.32 -14.72
N PHE A 201 6.09 14.20 -14.03
CA PHE A 201 7.22 13.29 -14.17
C PHE A 201 7.02 12.21 -15.24
N ASP A 202 5.78 11.96 -15.67
CA ASP A 202 5.44 10.90 -16.61
C ASP A 202 4.04 11.10 -17.21
N GLN A 203 3.97 11.46 -18.50
CA GLN A 203 2.69 11.68 -19.19
C GLN A 203 1.82 10.43 -19.29
N LYS A 204 2.40 9.22 -19.23
CA LYS A 204 1.64 7.97 -19.27
C LYS A 204 0.69 7.86 -18.08
N LYS A 205 1.03 8.47 -16.94
CA LYS A 205 0.17 8.51 -15.75
C LYS A 205 -1.11 9.28 -16.01
N LYS A 206 -1.04 10.40 -16.74
CA LYS A 206 -2.24 11.18 -17.09
C LYS A 206 -3.24 10.33 -17.87
N VAL A 207 -2.75 9.57 -18.86
CA VAL A 207 -3.58 8.65 -19.66
C VAL A 207 -4.24 7.58 -18.79
N GLN A 208 -3.53 7.06 -17.78
CA GLN A 208 -4.10 6.09 -16.86
C GLN A 208 -5.15 6.70 -15.92
N ILE A 209 -4.89 7.90 -15.38
CA ILE A 209 -5.84 8.62 -14.51
C ILE A 209 -7.13 8.94 -15.27
N ASP A 210 -7.05 9.29 -16.55
CA ASP A 210 -8.21 9.63 -17.38
C ASP A 210 -9.14 8.42 -17.63
N LYS A 211 -8.71 7.19 -17.30
CA LYS A 211 -9.55 5.98 -17.36
C LYS A 211 -10.39 5.76 -16.10
N TRP A 212 -10.10 6.45 -15.00
CA TRP A 212 -10.83 6.26 -13.74
C TRP A 212 -12.20 6.92 -13.81
N TYR A 213 -13.19 6.27 -13.20
CA TYR A 213 -14.55 6.78 -13.16
C TYR A 213 -14.79 7.45 -11.81
N ILE A 214 -15.03 8.75 -11.79
CA ILE A 214 -15.49 9.44 -10.58
C ILE A 214 -17.00 9.57 -10.68
N VAL A 215 -17.73 9.10 -9.67
CA VAL A 215 -19.20 9.00 -9.65
C VAL A 215 -19.75 9.46 -8.30
N ASN A 216 -21.05 9.75 -8.22
CA ASN A 216 -21.71 10.09 -6.96
C ASN A 216 -22.77 9.07 -6.53
N THR A 217 -23.15 8.15 -7.42
CA THR A 217 -24.28 7.25 -7.20
C THR A 217 -23.92 5.78 -7.41
N PRO A 218 -24.54 4.86 -6.67
CA PRO A 218 -24.46 3.42 -6.91
C PRO A 218 -24.91 3.01 -8.32
N GLU A 219 -25.90 3.69 -8.90
CA GLU A 219 -26.41 3.40 -10.24
C GLU A 219 -25.35 3.67 -11.31
N GLU A 220 -24.64 4.80 -11.22
CA GLU A 220 -23.50 5.09 -12.10
C GLU A 220 -22.45 3.99 -12.01
N THR A 221 -22.14 3.54 -10.79
CA THR A 221 -21.17 2.46 -10.53
C THR A 221 -21.56 1.18 -11.26
N ILE A 222 -22.79 0.70 -11.06
CA ILE A 222 -23.28 -0.54 -11.68
C ILE A 222 -23.37 -0.43 -13.20
N ASN A 223 -23.78 0.73 -13.72
CA ASN A 223 -23.79 0.97 -15.16
C ASN A 223 -22.40 0.87 -15.79
N ILE A 224 -21.35 1.28 -15.08
CA ILE A 224 -19.96 1.13 -15.54
C ILE A 224 -19.55 -0.35 -15.54
N ILE A 225 -19.83 -1.07 -14.43
CA ILE A 225 -19.49 -2.49 -14.29
C ILE A 225 -20.17 -3.31 -15.40
N ASN A 226 -21.48 -3.12 -15.60
CA ASN A 226 -22.25 -3.85 -16.60
C ASN A 226 -21.80 -3.56 -18.05
N LYS A 227 -21.31 -2.34 -18.34
CA LYS A 227 -20.84 -1.96 -19.68
C LYS A 227 -19.57 -2.69 -20.11
N GLN A 228 -18.71 -3.09 -19.18
CA GLN A 228 -17.52 -3.86 -19.51
C GLN A 228 -17.83 -5.32 -19.84
N GLY A 229 -19.00 -5.82 -19.40
CA GLY A 229 -19.45 -7.20 -19.58
C GLY A 229 -18.67 -8.19 -18.70
N THR A 230 -19.14 -9.44 -18.66
CA THR A 230 -18.51 -10.56 -17.94
C THR A 230 -17.40 -11.23 -18.74
N LYS A 231 -16.83 -10.53 -19.74
CA LYS A 231 -15.74 -11.12 -20.53
C LYS A 231 -14.59 -11.44 -19.58
N SER A 232 -14.29 -12.74 -19.48
CA SER A 232 -13.12 -13.25 -18.76
C SER A 232 -11.93 -12.37 -19.11
N LEU A 233 -11.36 -11.72 -18.11
CA LEU A 233 -10.12 -10.97 -18.24
C LEU A 233 -9.01 -11.99 -18.55
N GLU A 234 -8.90 -12.37 -19.84
CA GLU A 234 -7.79 -13.15 -20.38
C GLU A 234 -6.53 -12.29 -20.28
N CYS A 235 -5.87 -12.39 -19.14
CA CYS A 235 -4.78 -11.51 -18.75
C CYS A 235 -3.60 -12.36 -18.31
N ASP A 236 -3.03 -13.09 -19.24
CA ASP A 236 -1.95 -14.08 -19.01
C ASP A 236 -0.67 -13.48 -18.37
N LEU A 237 -0.57 -12.15 -18.33
CA LEU A 237 0.64 -11.41 -17.96
C LEU A 237 0.78 -11.08 -16.47
N SER A 238 -0.25 -11.34 -15.65
CA SER A 238 -0.18 -10.98 -14.23
C SER A 238 0.34 -12.16 -13.39
N PRO A 239 1.38 -11.96 -12.54
CA PRO A 239 1.69 -12.89 -11.45
C PRO A 239 0.50 -13.08 -10.49
N MET A 240 -0.52 -12.20 -10.56
CA MET A 240 -1.79 -12.20 -9.84
C MET A 240 -2.99 -12.62 -10.71
N ASN A 241 -2.82 -13.05 -11.97
CA ASN A 241 -3.95 -13.67 -12.70
C ASN A 241 -4.06 -15.14 -12.28
N PHE A 242 -5.16 -15.48 -11.61
CA PHE A 242 -5.40 -16.79 -11.01
C PHE A 242 -6.27 -17.71 -11.88
N HIS A 243 -6.80 -17.22 -13.01
CA HIS A 243 -7.63 -18.05 -13.90
C HIS A 243 -6.83 -18.93 -14.88
N SER A 244 -5.49 -18.86 -14.88
CA SER A 244 -4.62 -19.75 -15.68
C SER A 244 -4.30 -21.08 -14.98
N GLY A 245 -5.33 -21.79 -14.49
CA GLY A 245 -5.25 -23.18 -14.03
C GLY A 245 -4.45 -23.47 -12.75
N GLN A 246 -4.81 -24.58 -12.09
CA GLN A 246 -4.18 -25.04 -10.83
C GLN A 246 -2.65 -25.18 -10.89
N LYS A 247 -2.08 -25.48 -12.07
CA LYS A 247 -0.62 -25.67 -12.24
C LYS A 247 0.22 -24.41 -11.98
N ASN A 248 -0.38 -23.23 -11.97
CA ASN A 248 0.34 -21.97 -11.81
C ASN A 248 0.42 -21.50 -10.33
N ILE A 249 -0.50 -21.96 -9.46
CA ILE A 249 -0.56 -21.52 -8.05
C ILE A 249 0.63 -22.07 -7.27
N ASP A 250 0.93 -23.36 -7.41
CA ASP A 250 2.06 -23.99 -6.70
C ASP A 250 3.38 -23.30 -7.02
N TRP A 251 3.66 -23.06 -8.31
CA TRP A 251 4.88 -22.34 -8.74
C TRP A 251 4.95 -20.92 -8.17
N LYS A 252 3.83 -20.18 -8.15
CA LYS A 252 3.77 -18.82 -7.57
C LYS A 252 4.08 -18.84 -6.09
N ILE A 253 3.47 -19.76 -5.33
CA ILE A 253 3.73 -19.97 -3.90
C ILE A 253 5.22 -20.26 -3.67
N PHE A 254 5.83 -21.18 -4.42
CA PHE A 254 7.26 -21.45 -4.30
C PHE A 254 8.13 -20.23 -4.65
N ARG A 255 7.76 -19.44 -5.67
CA ARG A 255 8.50 -18.23 -6.04
C ARG A 255 8.37 -17.13 -4.98
N ILE A 256 7.18 -16.91 -4.42
CA ILE A 256 6.96 -15.99 -3.29
C ILE A 256 7.83 -16.40 -2.11
N MET A 257 7.83 -17.69 -1.76
CA MET A 257 8.67 -18.22 -0.68
C MET A 257 10.16 -17.94 -0.94
N ALA A 258 10.64 -18.20 -2.16
CA ALA A 258 12.04 -17.95 -2.53
C ALA A 258 12.41 -16.46 -2.43
N GLU A 259 11.53 -15.57 -2.87
CA GLU A 259 11.73 -14.12 -2.74
C GLU A 259 11.71 -13.66 -1.28
N LEU A 260 10.82 -14.20 -0.44
CA LEU A 260 10.78 -13.90 0.98
C LEU A 260 12.05 -14.35 1.70
N VAL A 261 12.52 -15.58 1.45
CA VAL A 261 13.77 -16.10 2.02
C VAL A 261 14.95 -15.21 1.62
N SER A 262 15.09 -14.92 0.32
CA SER A 262 16.17 -14.07 -0.20
C SER A 262 16.09 -12.65 0.36
N GLY A 263 14.87 -12.12 0.50
CA GLY A 263 14.59 -10.81 1.08
C GLY A 263 15.00 -10.73 2.55
N PHE A 264 14.57 -11.68 3.37
CA PHE A 264 14.93 -11.68 4.79
C PHE A 264 16.43 -11.94 5.01
N GLU A 265 17.07 -12.74 4.16
CA GLU A 265 18.52 -12.87 4.15
C GLU A 265 19.20 -11.55 3.77
N PHE A 266 18.66 -10.83 2.77
CA PHE A 266 19.17 -9.52 2.38
C PHE A 266 19.10 -8.50 3.54
N LEU A 267 18.03 -8.54 4.34
CA LEU A 267 17.85 -7.71 5.54
C LEU A 267 18.74 -8.10 6.71
N THR A 268 19.24 -9.34 6.74
CA THR A 268 20.09 -9.80 7.84
C THR A 268 21.35 -8.92 7.93
N GLY A 269 21.51 -8.21 9.04
CA GLY A 269 22.63 -7.29 9.29
C GLY A 269 22.35 -5.81 8.98
N LEU A 270 21.18 -5.47 8.41
CA LEU A 270 20.71 -4.09 8.33
C LEU A 270 20.04 -3.71 9.66
N VAL A 271 20.64 -2.77 10.38
CA VAL A 271 20.18 -2.34 11.71
C VAL A 271 19.92 -0.83 11.73
N GLU A 272 20.81 -0.03 11.16
CA GLU A 272 20.71 1.42 11.10
C GLU A 272 20.55 1.86 9.64
N ASP A 273 19.38 1.62 9.03
CA ASP A 273 19.09 2.06 7.67
C ASP A 273 18.03 3.16 7.59
N VAL A 274 18.16 4.00 6.56
CA VAL A 274 17.17 5.01 6.18
C VAL A 274 16.77 4.77 4.73
N THR A 275 15.46 4.68 4.51
CA THR A 275 14.89 4.42 3.18
C THR A 275 14.57 5.72 2.46
N VAL A 276 15.11 5.89 1.24
CA VAL A 276 14.92 7.08 0.40
C VAL A 276 14.18 6.69 -0.88
N LEU A 277 13.00 7.29 -1.08
CA LEU A 277 12.07 6.98 -2.16
C LEU A 277 11.68 8.22 -2.95
N GLY A 278 11.46 8.07 -4.25
CA GLY A 278 11.04 9.15 -5.14
C GLY A 278 10.96 8.72 -6.59
N THR A 279 10.74 9.67 -7.49
CA THR A 279 10.61 9.37 -8.93
C THR A 279 11.93 8.89 -9.56
N ARG A 280 11.77 7.98 -10.54
CA ARG A 280 12.85 7.56 -11.46
C ARG A 280 13.06 8.51 -12.64
N HIS A 281 12.13 9.44 -12.87
CA HIS A 281 12.14 10.34 -14.03
C HIS A 281 12.73 11.69 -13.63
N MET A 282 14.03 11.73 -13.39
CA MET A 282 14.72 12.92 -12.93
C MET A 282 16.16 12.96 -13.46
N ASP A 283 16.57 14.13 -13.96
CA ASP A 283 17.94 14.38 -14.39
C ASP A 283 18.84 14.86 -13.24
N GLN A 284 20.16 14.82 -13.46
CA GLN A 284 21.18 15.18 -12.47
C GLN A 284 21.23 16.68 -12.15
N ASN A 285 20.69 17.54 -13.03
CA ASN A 285 20.68 18.99 -12.82
C ASN A 285 19.52 19.44 -11.93
N ASN A 286 18.49 18.60 -11.79
CA ASN A 286 17.31 18.84 -10.98
C ASN A 286 17.65 19.10 -9.49
N LYS A 287 16.92 20.04 -8.88
CA LYS A 287 17.08 20.39 -7.46
C LYS A 287 16.93 19.17 -6.54
N PHE A 288 15.97 18.30 -6.82
CA PHE A 288 15.70 17.12 -5.99
C PHE A 288 16.74 16.02 -6.17
N TYR A 289 17.35 15.89 -7.36
CA TYR A 289 18.47 14.97 -7.55
C TYR A 289 19.67 15.40 -6.70
N LYS A 290 20.06 16.68 -6.79
CA LYS A 290 21.15 17.25 -5.98
C LYS A 290 20.87 17.13 -4.48
N SER A 291 19.62 17.32 -4.09
CA SER A 291 19.16 17.13 -2.71
C SER A 291 19.31 15.68 -2.26
N ALA A 292 18.80 14.72 -3.04
CA ALA A 292 18.89 13.31 -2.71
C ALA A 292 20.35 12.83 -2.62
N TYR A 293 21.22 13.35 -3.47
CA TYR A 293 22.67 13.12 -3.36
C TYR A 293 23.23 13.61 -2.03
N LYS A 294 22.93 14.85 -1.62
CA LYS A 294 23.38 15.38 -0.33
C LYS A 294 22.84 14.59 0.85
N ILE A 295 21.55 14.24 0.84
CA ILE A 295 20.95 13.37 1.87
C ILE A 295 21.67 12.04 1.95
N GLY A 296 21.95 11.39 0.82
CA GLY A 296 22.70 10.15 0.78
C GLY A 296 24.06 10.26 1.47
N ALA A 297 24.79 11.35 1.20
CA ALA A 297 26.09 11.62 1.82
C ALA A 297 25.96 11.88 3.34
N MET A 298 25.03 12.74 3.76
CA MET A 298 24.81 13.06 5.18
C MET A 298 24.39 11.84 5.99
N LEU A 299 23.52 10.99 5.44
CA LEU A 299 23.13 9.73 6.06
C LEU A 299 24.33 8.79 6.24
N ALA A 300 25.17 8.66 5.22
CA ALA A 300 26.38 7.86 5.29
C ALA A 300 27.38 8.37 6.34
N GLU A 301 27.57 9.70 6.43
CA GLU A 301 28.39 10.36 7.45
C GLU A 301 27.88 10.07 8.88
N ASP A 302 26.55 10.06 9.07
CA ASP A 302 25.88 9.71 10.33
C ASP A 302 25.77 8.20 10.58
N LYS A 303 26.45 7.39 9.73
CA LYS A 303 26.56 5.92 9.78
C LYS A 303 25.26 5.16 9.51
N TYR A 304 24.33 5.79 8.80
CA TYR A 304 23.16 5.10 8.27
C TYR A 304 23.50 4.37 6.96
N SER A 305 22.94 3.19 6.80
CA SER A 305 22.86 2.52 5.50
C SER A 305 21.73 3.15 4.68
N VAL A 306 22.01 3.50 3.43
CA VAL A 306 21.01 4.12 2.55
C VAL A 306 20.34 3.04 1.70
N VAL A 307 19.03 2.85 1.91
CA VAL A 307 18.21 1.88 1.17
C VAL A 307 17.34 2.64 0.17
N THR A 308 17.32 2.18 -1.09
CA THR A 308 16.51 2.80 -2.15
C THR A 308 15.81 1.74 -3.00
N GLY A 309 15.03 2.21 -3.98
CA GLY A 309 14.45 1.35 -5.01
C GLY A 309 15.46 0.81 -6.05
N GLY A 310 16.74 1.21 -5.97
CA GLY A 310 17.84 0.71 -6.81
C GLY A 310 17.90 1.22 -8.25
N GLY A 311 16.85 1.90 -8.73
CA GLY A 311 16.79 2.45 -10.09
C GLY A 311 17.54 3.78 -10.27
N ILE A 312 17.28 4.44 -11.40
CA ILE A 312 17.76 5.80 -11.72
C ILE A 312 16.97 6.89 -10.99
N GLY A 313 17.37 8.16 -11.14
CA GLY A 313 16.67 9.31 -10.57
C GLY A 313 17.00 9.51 -9.08
N ILE A 314 15.99 9.65 -8.22
CA ILE A 314 16.19 9.87 -6.78
C ILE A 314 16.99 8.73 -6.13
N SER A 315 16.70 7.47 -6.50
CA SER A 315 17.43 6.31 -5.96
C SER A 315 18.91 6.37 -6.33
N GLU A 316 19.24 6.62 -7.59
CA GLU A 316 20.62 6.78 -8.04
C GLU A 316 21.34 7.91 -7.31
N ALA A 317 20.71 9.08 -7.16
CA ALA A 317 21.31 10.21 -6.46
C ALA A 317 21.67 9.87 -5.02
N ALA A 318 20.71 9.32 -4.26
CA ALA A 318 20.93 8.94 -2.86
C ALA A 318 21.98 7.83 -2.73
N ASN A 319 21.93 6.81 -3.59
CA ASN A 319 22.94 5.74 -3.62
C ASN A 319 24.34 6.30 -3.93
N LYS A 320 24.43 7.21 -4.90
CA LYS A 320 25.69 7.87 -5.29
C LYS A 320 26.28 8.67 -4.13
N GLY A 321 25.47 9.52 -3.49
CA GLY A 321 25.91 10.32 -2.35
C GLY A 321 26.41 9.46 -1.19
N ALA A 322 25.68 8.40 -0.86
CA ALA A 322 26.07 7.47 0.20
C ALA A 322 27.39 6.75 -0.11
N MET A 323 27.53 6.23 -1.33
CA MET A 323 28.72 5.49 -1.75
C MET A 323 29.97 6.38 -1.83
N GLU A 324 29.84 7.59 -2.37
CA GLU A 324 30.97 8.54 -2.47
C GLU A 324 31.40 9.08 -1.10
N ALA A 325 30.49 9.16 -0.13
CA ALA A 325 30.80 9.44 1.28
C ALA A 325 31.36 8.22 2.05
N GLY A 326 31.51 7.06 1.40
CA GLY A 326 32.05 5.84 2.01
C GLY A 326 31.04 5.03 2.86
N GLY A 327 29.75 5.36 2.78
CA GLY A 327 28.67 4.64 3.47
C GLY A 327 28.14 3.43 2.71
N GLN A 328 27.22 2.70 3.34
CA GLN A 328 26.54 1.57 2.69
C GLN A 328 25.40 2.06 1.79
N SER A 329 25.33 1.52 0.57
CA SER A 329 24.34 1.87 -0.43
C SER A 329 23.65 0.61 -0.96
N LEU A 330 22.33 0.51 -0.74
CA LEU A 330 21.54 -0.69 -1.03
C LEU A 330 20.38 -0.39 -1.99
N GLY A 331 20.07 -1.37 -2.83
CA GLY A 331 19.00 -1.28 -3.83
C GLY A 331 18.03 -2.45 -3.76
N VAL A 332 16.74 -2.15 -3.55
CA VAL A 332 15.66 -3.13 -3.51
C VAL A 332 14.75 -2.91 -4.71
N GLY A 333 14.97 -3.67 -5.79
CA GLY A 333 14.37 -3.43 -7.10
C GLY A 333 13.19 -4.33 -7.44
N LEU A 334 12.45 -3.94 -8.49
CA LEU A 334 11.35 -4.73 -9.08
C LEU A 334 11.67 -5.00 -10.54
N GLU A 335 11.46 -6.23 -10.98
CA GLU A 335 11.48 -6.61 -12.38
C GLU A 335 10.17 -6.19 -13.05
N VAL A 336 10.27 -5.32 -14.05
CA VAL A 336 9.13 -4.74 -14.77
C VAL A 336 9.33 -4.96 -16.27
N TYR A 337 8.39 -5.61 -16.94
CA TYR A 337 8.45 -5.98 -18.36
C TYR A 337 9.74 -6.72 -18.77
N GLY A 338 10.25 -7.62 -17.92
CA GLY A 338 11.49 -8.37 -18.16
C GLY A 338 12.77 -7.53 -18.07
N SER A 339 12.65 -6.25 -17.70
CA SER A 339 13.79 -5.37 -17.45
C SER A 339 14.11 -5.32 -15.95
N SER A 340 15.39 -5.53 -15.63
CA SER A 340 15.96 -5.30 -14.31
C SER A 340 17.19 -4.42 -14.48
N SER A 341 17.10 -3.18 -14.01
CA SER A 341 18.26 -2.27 -13.99
C SER A 341 18.47 -1.74 -12.57
N MET A 342 19.71 -1.88 -12.13
CA MET A 342 20.24 -1.25 -10.93
C MET A 342 21.19 -0.14 -11.35
N ASN A 343 21.19 0.96 -10.60
CA ASN A 343 22.19 2.00 -10.82
C ASN A 343 23.58 1.53 -10.35
N SER A 344 24.63 2.14 -10.91
CA SER A 344 26.02 1.72 -10.67
C SER A 344 26.55 2.03 -9.27
N TYR A 345 25.76 2.71 -8.43
CA TYR A 345 26.16 3.15 -7.08
C TYR A 345 25.56 2.27 -5.97
N VAL A 346 24.84 1.20 -6.33
CA VAL A 346 24.35 0.21 -5.38
C VAL A 346 25.46 -0.81 -5.09
N MET A 347 25.80 -0.99 -3.82
CA MET A 347 26.81 -1.96 -3.36
C MET A 347 26.22 -3.34 -3.13
N LYS A 348 24.99 -3.40 -2.59
CA LYS A 348 24.24 -4.63 -2.36
C LYS A 348 22.83 -4.46 -2.91
N SER A 349 22.42 -5.35 -3.81
CA SER A 349 21.10 -5.29 -4.43
C SER A 349 20.32 -6.59 -4.32
N ILE A 350 19.00 -6.49 -4.33
CA ILE A 350 18.09 -7.60 -4.51
C ILE A 350 16.97 -7.21 -5.50
N MET A 351 16.52 -8.17 -6.29
CA MET A 351 15.46 -8.00 -7.30
C MET A 351 14.28 -8.89 -6.96
N PHE A 352 13.08 -8.35 -7.11
CA PHE A 352 11.82 -9.06 -6.90
C PHE A 352 10.98 -9.07 -8.16
N GLN A 353 10.13 -10.09 -8.34
CA GLN A 353 9.14 -10.14 -9.40
C GLN A 353 7.76 -9.68 -8.91
N PHE A 354 7.48 -9.89 -7.63
CA PHE A 354 6.24 -9.50 -7.00
C PHE A 354 6.38 -8.12 -6.33
N PRO A 355 5.49 -7.15 -6.65
CA PRO A 355 5.51 -5.83 -6.00
C PRO A 355 5.37 -5.91 -4.47
N PHE A 356 4.57 -6.84 -3.96
CA PHE A 356 4.31 -6.96 -2.52
C PHE A 356 5.50 -7.54 -1.74
N THR A 357 6.26 -8.51 -2.29
CA THR A 357 7.47 -9.04 -1.64
C THR A 357 8.54 -7.96 -1.59
N ARG A 358 8.77 -7.24 -2.69
CA ARG A 358 9.66 -6.08 -2.72
C ARG A 358 9.31 -5.07 -1.64
N LYS A 359 8.02 -4.74 -1.55
CA LYS A 359 7.51 -3.70 -0.66
C LYS A 359 7.68 -4.07 0.81
N LEU A 360 7.43 -5.34 1.14
CA LEU A 360 7.71 -5.87 2.48
C LEU A 360 9.19 -5.69 2.86
N ILE A 361 10.09 -5.96 1.92
CA ILE A 361 11.54 -5.94 2.18
C ILE A 361 12.10 -4.52 2.22
N ILE A 362 11.60 -3.58 1.42
CA ILE A 362 12.07 -2.19 1.47
C ILE A 362 11.48 -1.41 2.66
N THR A 363 10.36 -1.86 3.22
CA THR A 363 9.71 -1.21 4.38
C THR A 363 10.29 -1.67 5.72
N ALA A 364 10.92 -2.84 5.77
CA ALA A 364 11.60 -3.36 6.97
C ALA A 364 13.12 -3.19 6.80
N PRO A 365 13.92 -2.72 7.78
CA PRO A 365 13.65 -2.25 9.15
C PRO A 365 13.95 -0.74 9.37
N SER A 366 13.61 0.10 8.40
CA SER A 366 14.11 1.47 8.34
C SER A 366 13.81 2.34 9.56
N LYS A 367 14.84 3.07 10.01
CA LYS A 367 14.79 4.05 11.11
C LYS A 367 14.08 5.33 10.74
N ALA A 368 14.02 5.65 9.44
CA ALA A 368 13.28 6.76 8.89
C ALA A 368 12.96 6.50 7.41
N PHE A 369 11.92 7.17 6.91
CA PHE A 369 11.58 7.21 5.49
C PHE A 369 11.64 8.65 4.99
N ILE A 370 12.34 8.84 3.87
CA ILE A 370 12.44 10.11 3.17
C ILE A 370 11.78 9.96 1.80
N PHE A 371 10.71 10.72 1.58
CA PHE A 371 9.93 10.74 0.35
C PHE A 371 10.18 12.04 -0.42
N TYR A 372 10.81 11.90 -1.58
CA TYR A 372 10.89 12.91 -2.61
C TYR A 372 9.66 12.87 -3.52
N PRO A 373 9.43 13.92 -4.34
CA PRO A 373 8.36 13.92 -5.33
C PRO A 373 8.35 12.68 -6.22
N GLY A 374 7.16 12.12 -6.41
CA GLY A 374 7.00 10.77 -6.94
C GLY A 374 5.73 10.54 -7.73
N GLY A 375 5.53 9.28 -8.10
CA GLY A 375 4.33 8.79 -8.78
C GLY A 375 3.51 7.86 -7.90
N PHE A 376 2.70 6.99 -8.51
CA PHE A 376 1.88 6.02 -7.79
C PHE A 376 2.71 5.13 -6.88
N GLY A 377 3.83 4.56 -7.33
CA GLY A 377 4.69 3.74 -6.48
C GLY A 377 5.30 4.46 -5.26
N THR A 378 5.49 5.77 -5.32
CA THR A 378 5.97 6.58 -4.18
C THR A 378 4.83 6.85 -3.20
N LEU A 379 3.67 7.27 -3.70
CA LEU A 379 2.48 7.50 -2.88
C LEU A 379 1.99 6.22 -2.21
N HIS A 380 2.06 5.10 -2.91
CA HIS A 380 1.77 3.78 -2.39
C HIS A 380 2.61 3.46 -1.15
N HIS A 381 3.94 3.56 -1.25
CA HIS A 381 4.81 3.33 -0.08
C HIS A 381 4.52 4.32 1.06
N LEU A 382 4.25 5.59 0.73
CA LEU A 382 3.93 6.58 1.75
C LEU A 382 2.68 6.17 2.53
N PHE A 383 1.57 5.90 1.85
CA PHE A 383 0.32 5.56 2.52
C PHE A 383 0.37 4.19 3.20
N GLU A 384 1.15 3.25 2.70
CA GLU A 384 1.41 2.00 3.41
C GLU A 384 2.13 2.24 4.73
N VAL A 385 3.25 2.97 4.73
CA VAL A 385 4.01 3.28 5.96
C VAL A 385 3.12 4.01 6.96
N LEU A 386 2.37 5.02 6.52
CA LEU A 386 1.43 5.74 7.38
C LEU A 386 0.35 4.81 7.96
N THR A 387 -0.20 3.90 7.15
CA THR A 387 -1.21 2.92 7.60
C THR A 387 -0.62 1.93 8.62
N LEU A 388 0.59 1.44 8.39
CA LEU A 388 1.25 0.51 9.31
C LEU A 388 1.54 1.17 10.66
N ILE A 389 1.99 2.44 10.67
CA ILE A 389 2.21 3.21 11.90
C ILE A 389 0.88 3.49 12.60
N GLN A 390 -0.13 4.00 11.87
CA GLN A 390 -1.46 4.33 12.41
C GLN A 390 -2.14 3.11 13.06
N THR A 391 -2.01 1.93 12.46
CA THR A 391 -2.63 0.69 12.96
C THR A 391 -1.81 0.00 14.07
N GLY A 392 -0.62 0.53 14.38
CA GLY A 392 0.29 -0.05 15.37
C GLY A 392 0.96 -1.35 14.92
N LYS A 393 0.94 -1.66 13.62
CA LYS A 393 1.71 -2.76 13.06
C LYS A 393 3.18 -2.39 12.90
N MET A 394 3.49 -1.12 12.64
CA MET A 394 4.85 -0.61 12.62
C MET A 394 5.06 0.35 13.80
N GLN A 395 6.27 0.37 14.34
CA GLN A 395 6.65 1.38 15.34
C GLN A 395 6.66 2.76 14.68
N ARG A 396 6.36 3.82 15.45
CA ARG A 396 6.53 5.18 14.95
C ARG A 396 8.00 5.40 14.61
N VAL A 397 8.24 5.89 13.40
CA VAL A 397 9.53 6.35 12.90
C VAL A 397 9.32 7.68 12.16
N PRO A 398 10.35 8.50 11.94
CA PRO A 398 10.21 9.69 11.12
C PRO A 398 9.81 9.35 9.69
N VAL A 399 8.70 9.96 9.25
CA VAL A 399 8.28 9.97 7.84
C VAL A 399 8.43 11.41 7.35
N ILE A 400 9.34 11.63 6.42
CA ILE A 400 9.77 12.96 6.00
C ILE A 400 9.43 13.14 4.52
N LEU A 401 8.66 14.17 4.21
CA LEU A 401 8.25 14.54 2.86
C LEU A 401 9.07 15.76 2.41
N LEU A 402 10.04 15.56 1.52
CA LEU A 402 10.92 16.64 1.07
C LEU A 402 10.37 17.33 -0.18
N GLY A 403 10.24 18.66 -0.11
CA GLY A 403 9.75 19.51 -1.19
C GLY A 403 8.29 19.92 -0.99
N ARG A 404 8.06 20.93 -0.14
CA ARG A 404 6.73 21.43 0.22
C ARG A 404 5.87 21.78 -0.98
N GLU A 405 6.44 22.40 -2.00
CA GLU A 405 5.74 22.76 -3.23
C GLU A 405 5.02 21.57 -3.90
N TYR A 406 5.57 20.37 -3.77
CA TYR A 406 4.96 19.14 -4.29
C TYR A 406 3.94 18.56 -3.30
N TRP A 407 4.28 18.47 -2.01
CA TRP A 407 3.45 17.78 -1.01
C TRP A 407 2.30 18.60 -0.43
N GLN A 408 2.37 19.93 -0.51
CA GLN A 408 1.39 20.84 0.09
C GLN A 408 -0.06 20.60 -0.39
N PRO A 409 -0.36 20.38 -1.68
CA PRO A 409 -1.75 20.18 -2.11
C PRO A 409 -2.38 18.91 -1.52
N ILE A 410 -1.65 17.80 -1.48
CA ILE A 410 -2.18 16.56 -0.87
C ILE A 410 -2.27 16.68 0.65
N HIS A 411 -1.35 17.41 1.29
CA HIS A 411 -1.43 17.74 2.71
C HIS A 411 -2.69 18.54 3.05
N GLU A 412 -3.04 19.53 2.23
CA GLU A 412 -4.25 20.33 2.39
C GLU A 412 -5.51 19.48 2.22
N VAL A 413 -5.52 18.56 1.25
CA VAL A 413 -6.61 17.58 1.09
C VAL A 413 -6.76 16.70 2.34
N ILE A 414 -5.65 16.17 2.86
CA ILE A 414 -5.66 15.36 4.08
C ILE A 414 -6.24 16.17 5.25
N LYS A 415 -5.76 17.39 5.50
CA LYS A 415 -6.25 18.20 6.62
C LYS A 415 -7.71 18.60 6.47
N THR A 416 -8.07 19.14 5.30
CA THR A 416 -9.41 19.70 5.10
C THR A 416 -10.48 18.62 4.97
N ILE A 417 -10.19 17.56 4.22
CA ILE A 417 -11.17 16.53 3.90
C ILE A 417 -11.11 15.36 4.88
N PHE A 418 -9.93 14.81 5.14
CA PHE A 418 -9.80 13.54 5.87
C PHE A 418 -9.91 13.78 7.37
N VAL A 419 -9.29 14.84 7.88
CA VAL A 419 -9.32 15.18 9.30
C VAL A 419 -10.61 15.92 9.65
N HIS A 420 -10.87 17.08 9.03
CA HIS A 420 -11.92 17.97 9.51
C HIS A 420 -13.32 17.74 8.92
N LYS A 421 -13.41 17.31 7.67
CA LYS A 421 -14.72 17.20 7.00
C LYS A 421 -15.36 15.83 7.16
N LEU A 422 -14.59 14.76 6.89
CA LEU A 422 -15.08 13.38 6.89
C LEU A 422 -14.57 12.57 8.07
N GLU A 423 -13.62 13.10 8.86
CA GLU A 423 -13.07 12.47 10.06
C GLU A 423 -12.59 11.02 9.82
N THR A 424 -12.11 10.71 8.60
CA THR A 424 -11.65 9.39 8.18
C THR A 424 -10.28 9.03 8.77
N ILE A 425 -9.52 10.03 9.23
CA ILE A 425 -8.33 9.89 10.08
C ILE A 425 -8.50 10.79 11.33
N SER A 426 -7.75 10.50 12.40
CA SER A 426 -7.81 11.31 13.63
C SER A 426 -6.95 12.56 13.52
N ASP A 427 -7.20 13.57 14.36
CA ASP A 427 -6.36 14.78 14.41
C ASP A 427 -4.88 14.43 14.70
N GLU A 428 -4.63 13.45 15.56
CA GLU A 428 -3.26 12.99 15.91
C GLU A 428 -2.51 12.34 14.74
N ASP A 429 -3.23 11.92 13.69
CA ASP A 429 -2.63 11.27 12.51
C ASP A 429 -1.92 12.26 11.58
N ASP A 430 -2.19 13.57 11.69
CA ASP A 430 -1.50 14.59 10.89
C ASP A 430 -0.03 14.80 11.33
N GLU A 431 0.33 14.31 12.51
CA GLU A 431 1.69 14.30 13.06
C GLU A 431 2.53 13.10 12.61
N LEU A 432 1.96 12.18 11.82
CA LEU A 432 2.67 10.97 11.39
C LEU A 432 3.77 11.26 10.36
N TYR A 433 3.73 12.41 9.69
CA TYR A 433 4.76 12.84 8.75
C TYR A 433 5.10 14.33 8.89
N GLN A 434 6.26 14.72 8.38
CA GLN A 434 6.73 16.10 8.40
C GLN A 434 7.13 16.56 6.99
N ILE A 435 6.69 17.75 6.59
CA ILE A 435 7.04 18.36 5.30
C ILE A 435 8.19 19.34 5.50
N VAL A 436 9.30 19.10 4.81
CA VAL A 436 10.53 19.92 4.90
C VAL A 436 11.02 20.33 3.52
N ASP A 437 11.86 21.38 3.49
CA ASP A 437 12.42 21.94 2.25
C ASP A 437 13.95 21.90 2.21
N SER A 438 14.61 21.33 3.24
CA SER A 438 16.07 21.24 3.31
C SER A 438 16.56 19.90 3.85
N GLU A 439 17.81 19.59 3.48
CA GLU A 439 18.50 18.40 3.93
C GLU A 439 18.86 18.48 5.42
N GLU A 440 19.20 19.68 5.91
CA GLU A 440 19.54 19.90 7.32
C GLU A 440 18.34 19.64 8.23
N SER A 441 17.15 20.12 7.88
CA SER A 441 15.92 19.83 8.65
C SER A 441 15.57 18.34 8.62
N THR A 442 15.83 17.67 7.50
CA THR A 442 15.64 16.21 7.38
C THR A 442 16.52 15.47 8.39
N MET A 443 17.82 15.78 8.42
CA MET A 443 18.76 15.16 9.35
C MET A 443 18.46 15.53 10.81
N GLN A 444 18.04 16.77 11.08
CA GLN A 444 17.62 17.18 12.41
C GLN A 444 16.48 16.31 12.95
N ILE A 445 15.43 16.07 12.15
CA ILE A 445 14.29 15.25 12.55
C ILE A 445 14.72 13.80 12.84
N ILE A 446 15.58 13.23 11.99
CA ILE A 446 16.10 11.87 12.18
C ILE A 446 16.89 11.78 13.49
N ASN A 447 17.78 12.73 13.73
CA ASN A 447 18.63 12.75 14.92
C ASN A 447 17.85 13.03 16.21
N GLU A 448 16.85 13.92 16.19
CA GLU A 448 15.94 14.15 17.31
C GLU A 448 15.17 12.87 17.66
N PHE A 449 14.70 12.12 16.66
CA PHE A 449 13.99 10.87 16.90
C PHE A 449 14.91 9.78 17.44
N ARG A 450 16.15 9.70 16.95
CA ARG A 450 17.20 8.78 17.45
C ARG A 450 17.53 9.01 18.92
N SER A 451 17.41 10.26 19.40
CA SER A 451 17.74 10.63 20.78
C SER A 451 16.65 10.32 21.81
N LYS A 452 15.42 10.00 21.36
CA LYS A 452 14.28 9.62 22.19
C LYS A 452 14.22 8.11 22.37
#